data_AF-A0A1W9TIC9-F1
#
_entry.id   AF-A0A1W9TIC9-F1
#
_cell.length_a   1.000
_cell.length_b   1.000
_cell.length_c   1.000
_cell.angle_alpha   90.00
_cell.angle_beta   90.00
_cell.angle_gamma   90.00
#
_symmetry.space_group_name_H-M   'P 1'
#
loop_
_entity.id
_entity.type
_entity.pdbx_description
1 polymer ?
#
loop_
_entity_poly.entity_id
_entity_poly.type
_entity_poly.pdbx_seq_one_letter_code
_entity_poly.pdbx_strand_id
1 'polypeptide(L)'
;MVSAVSFSGIAKNYNNVKKEDVAAELVGSVFSKVFKDMYNSEIFENDLFPKSKTEKWFKEMLIDQYSITIAKNNMKPLINDVLKAYNQK
;
A
#
# COMPACT_ATOMS: atom_id res chain seq x y z
N MET A 1 6.20 -5.77 -12.40
CA MET A 1 7.17 -5.01 -11.58
C MET A 1 6.44 -4.58 -10.31
N VAL A 2 6.81 -5.16 -9.17
CA VAL A 2 6.20 -4.83 -7.88
C VAL A 2 6.96 -3.63 -7.33
N SER A 3 6.35 -2.43 -7.35
CA SER A 3 6.95 -1.23 -6.78
C SER A 3 7.00 -1.33 -5.26
N ALA A 4 8.06 -1.90 -4.72
CA ALA A 4 8.45 -1.76 -3.34
C ALA A 4 9.21 -0.43 -3.18
N VAL A 5 8.48 0.69 -3.23
CA VAL A 5 9.09 2.00 -2.95
C VAL A 5 8.73 2.41 -1.51
N SER A 6 9.51 1.85 -0.59
CA SER A 6 9.62 2.29 0.80
C SER A 6 10.71 3.36 0.87
N PHE A 7 10.35 4.64 0.90
CA PHE A 7 11.29 5.75 1.17
C PHE A 7 11.61 5.92 2.67
N SER A 8 11.70 4.82 3.42
CA SER A 8 12.48 4.79 4.65
C SER A 8 13.81 4.11 4.33
N GLY A 9 14.90 4.87 4.28
CA GLY A 9 16.27 4.40 4.04
C GLY A 9 16.85 3.57 5.19
N ILE A 10 16.07 2.64 5.74
CA ILE A 10 16.52 1.65 6.71
C ILE A 10 16.44 0.31 5.98
N ALA A 11 17.60 -0.29 5.70
CA ALA A 11 17.67 -1.67 5.25
C ALA A 11 16.87 -2.53 6.23
N LYS A 12 15.65 -2.96 5.85
CA LYS A 12 14.84 -3.83 6.69
C LYS A 12 15.58 -5.16 6.80
N ASN A 13 16.13 -5.43 7.98
CA ASN A 13 16.72 -6.72 8.29
C ASN A 13 15.57 -7.74 8.39
N TYR A 14 15.39 -8.53 7.33
CA TYR A 14 14.27 -9.48 7.19
C TYR A 14 14.24 -10.56 8.29
N ASN A 15 15.35 -10.73 9.03
CA ASN A 15 15.45 -11.69 10.14
C ASN A 15 14.67 -11.27 11.40
N ASN A 16 14.17 -10.03 11.49
CA ASN A 16 13.44 -9.51 12.66
C ASN A 16 12.09 -8.83 12.29
N VAL A 17 11.52 -9.17 11.14
CA VAL A 17 10.24 -8.57 10.72
C VAL A 17 9.10 -9.20 11.51
N LYS A 18 8.35 -8.38 12.24
CA LYS A 18 7.15 -8.80 12.96
C LYS A 18 6.10 -9.29 11.97
N LYS A 19 5.44 -10.41 12.27
CA LYS A 19 4.39 -10.97 11.39
C LYS A 19 3.28 -9.95 11.14
N GLU A 20 2.99 -9.12 12.14
CA GLU A 20 2.03 -8.03 12.11
C GLU A 20 2.37 -6.98 11.04
N ASP A 21 3.66 -6.65 10.89
CA ASP A 21 4.10 -5.67 9.89
C ASP A 21 3.93 -6.21 8.46
N VAL A 22 4.17 -7.50 8.25
CA VAL A 22 3.96 -8.16 6.95
C VAL A 22 2.47 -8.24 6.61
N ALA A 23 1.64 -8.61 7.59
CA ALA A 23 0.19 -8.64 7.43
C ALA A 23 -0.37 -7.23 7.14
N ALA A 24 0.15 -6.19 7.79
CA ALA A 24 -0.22 -4.81 7.52
C ALA A 24 0.19 -4.36 6.10
N GLU A 25 1.37 -4.73 5.63
CA GLU A 25 1.80 -4.46 4.25
C GLU A 25 0.93 -5.19 3.22
N LEU A 26 0.55 -6.44 3.50
CA LEU A 26 -0.35 -7.21 2.65
C LEU A 26 -1.72 -6.51 2.53
N VAL A 27 -2.34 -6.19 3.66
CA VAL A 27 -3.62 -5.47 3.70
C VAL A 27 -3.49 -4.12 2.99
N GLY A 28 -2.47 -3.34 3.30
CA GLY A 28 -2.20 -2.05 2.67
C GLY A 28 -2.02 -2.15 1.15
N SER A 29 -1.40 -3.21 0.64
CA SER A 29 -1.20 -3.42 -0.80
C SER A 29 -2.51 -3.66 -1.55
N VAL A 30 -3.46 -4.37 -0.94
CA VAL A 30 -4.79 -4.61 -1.53
C VAL A 30 -5.56 -3.28 -1.63
N PHE A 31 -5.58 -2.49 -0.57
CA PHE A 31 -6.23 -1.19 -0.57
C PHE A 31 -5.55 -0.19 -1.51
N SER A 32 -4.22 -0.21 -1.60
CA SER A 32 -3.50 0.63 -2.55
C SER A 32 -3.92 0.34 -3.98
N LYS A 33 -4.08 -0.93 -4.34
CA LYS A 33 -4.58 -1.32 -5.67
C LYS A 33 -5.98 -0.73 -5.91
N VAL A 34 -6.89 -0.89 -4.96
CA VAL A 34 -8.25 -0.34 -5.07
C VAL A 34 -8.23 1.19 -5.26
N PHE A 35 -7.42 1.92 -4.49
CA PHE A 35 -7.32 3.37 -4.62
C PHE A 35 -6.68 3.80 -5.93
N LYS A 36 -5.66 3.08 -6.41
CA LYS A 36 -5.05 3.33 -7.73
C LYS A 36 -6.06 3.11 -8.85
N ASP A 37 -6.81 2.01 -8.80
CA ASP A 37 -7.84 1.70 -9.80
C ASP A 37 -8.96 2.76 -9.78
N MET A 38 -9.36 3.22 -8.59
CA MET A 38 -10.32 4.31 -8.44
C MET A 38 -9.80 5.63 -9.04
N TYR A 39 -8.57 6.02 -8.74
CA TYR A 39 -7.98 7.25 -9.28
C TYR A 39 -7.65 7.20 -10.77
N ASN A 40 -7.50 6.01 -11.32
CA ASN A 40 -7.32 5.78 -12.76
C ASN A 40 -8.65 5.60 -13.49
N SER A 41 -9.79 5.60 -12.79
CA SER A 41 -11.10 5.54 -13.43
C SER A 41 -11.44 6.86 -14.14
N GLU A 42 -12.30 6.76 -15.15
CA GLU A 42 -12.77 7.87 -15.99
C GLU A 42 -13.36 9.03 -15.18
N ILE A 43 -13.89 8.76 -13.99
CA ILE A 43 -14.49 9.74 -13.08
C ILE A 43 -13.45 10.77 -12.57
N PHE A 44 -12.18 10.35 -12.48
CA PHE A 44 -11.08 11.19 -11.97
C PHE A 44 -10.11 11.59 -13.09
N GLU A 45 -10.46 11.37 -14.35
CA GLU A 45 -9.73 11.95 -15.45
C GLU A 45 -9.95 13.46 -15.49
N ASN A 46 -8.83 14.17 -15.62
CA ASN A 46 -8.83 15.62 -15.70
C ASN A 46 -7.98 16.00 -16.92
N ASP A 47 -8.64 16.48 -17.96
CA ASP A 47 -8.02 16.90 -19.22
C ASP A 47 -7.35 18.28 -19.13
N LEU A 48 -7.47 18.97 -18.00
CA LEU A 48 -6.93 20.33 -17.84
C LEU A 48 -5.40 20.35 -17.73
N PHE A 49 -4.77 19.25 -17.30
CA PHE A 49 -3.31 19.19 -17.13
C PHE A 49 -2.73 17.90 -17.74
N PRO A 50 -1.70 18.00 -18.59
CA PRO A 50 -1.04 16.84 -19.16
C PRO A 50 -0.35 16.04 -18.04
N LYS A 51 -0.79 14.80 -17.82
CA LYS A 51 -0.20 13.90 -16.83
C LYS A 51 1.23 13.55 -17.21
N SER A 52 2.21 14.08 -16.48
CA SER A 52 3.60 13.66 -16.65
C SER A 52 3.84 12.27 -16.05
N LYS A 53 4.83 11.53 -16.59
CA LYS A 53 5.21 10.21 -16.04
C LYS A 53 5.63 10.32 -14.56
N THR A 54 6.32 11.40 -14.20
CA THR A 54 6.78 11.66 -12.83
C THR A 54 5.62 11.95 -11.89
N GLU A 55 4.64 12.75 -12.31
CA GLU A 55 3.45 13.07 -11.53
C GLU A 55 2.61 11.81 -11.27
N LYS A 56 2.42 10.98 -12.31
CA LYS A 56 1.73 9.69 -12.17
C LYS A 56 2.43 8.81 -11.13
N TRP A 57 3.74 8.64 -11.26
CA TRP A 57 4.54 7.86 -10.31
C TRP A 57 4.44 8.42 -8.88
N PHE A 58 4.57 9.74 -8.72
CA PHE A 58 4.52 10.38 -7.40
C PHE A 58 3.15 10.19 -6.74
N LYS A 59 2.07 10.32 -7.51
CA LYS A 59 0.71 10.07 -7.02
C LYS A 59 0.51 8.62 -6.60
N GLU A 60 0.95 7.66 -7.42
CA GLU A 60 0.88 6.24 -7.08
C GLU A 60 1.66 5.91 -5.81
N MET A 61 2.84 6.51 -5.64
CA MET A 61 3.65 6.38 -4.42
C MET A 61 2.94 6.95 -3.19
N LEU A 62 2.29 8.11 -3.29
CA LEU A 62 1.51 8.67 -2.20
C LEU A 62 0.35 7.75 -1.79
N ILE A 63 -0.35 7.19 -2.78
CA ILE A 63 -1.43 6.22 -2.54
C ILE A 63 -0.90 4.98 -1.81
N ASP A 64 0.26 4.44 -2.22
CA ASP A 64 0.90 3.30 -1.54
C ASP A 64 1.17 3.60 -0.06
N GLN A 65 1.84 4.72 0.23
CA GLN A 65 2.21 5.12 1.59
C GLN A 65 0.99 5.38 2.47
N TYR A 66 -0.03 6.04 1.92
CA TYR A 66 -1.29 6.30 2.60
C TYR A 66 -2.02 5.00 2.95
N SER A 67 -2.10 4.08 2.00
CA SER A 67 -2.79 2.79 2.18
C SER A 67 -2.15 1.94 3.28
N ILE A 68 -0.82 1.87 3.29
CA ILE A 68 -0.07 1.14 4.32
C ILE A 68 -0.26 1.81 5.69
N THR A 69 -0.21 3.13 5.76
CA THR A 69 -0.41 3.89 7.00
C THR A 69 -1.80 3.66 7.58
N ILE A 70 -2.84 3.70 6.74
CA ILE A 70 -4.21 3.41 7.16
C ILE A 70 -4.36 1.97 7.62
N ALA A 71 -3.79 1.01 6.89
CA ALA A 71 -3.86 -0.40 7.27
C ALA A 71 -3.31 -0.59 8.70
N LYS A 72 -2.12 -0.02 8.99
CA LYS A 72 -1.49 -0.10 10.31
C LYS A 72 -2.30 0.56 11.42
N ASN A 73 -2.85 1.75 11.17
CA ASN A 73 -3.50 2.55 12.21
C ASN A 73 -4.95 2.11 12.45
N ASN A 74 -5.67 1.79 11.39
CA ASN A 74 -7.14 1.71 11.41
C ASN A 74 -7.67 0.30 11.11
N MET A 75 -6.86 -0.59 10.54
CA MET A 75 -7.30 -1.93 10.10
C MET A 75 -6.71 -3.06 10.96
N LYS A 76 -6.40 -2.79 12.22
CA LYS A 76 -5.91 -3.79 13.18
C LYS A 76 -6.78 -5.06 13.25
N PRO A 77 -8.13 -4.99 13.23
CA PRO A 77 -8.96 -6.20 13.21
C PRO A 77 -8.67 -7.09 11.99
N LEU A 78 -8.60 -6.49 10.80
CA LEU A 78 -8.32 -7.20 9.56
C LEU A 78 -6.90 -7.79 9.52
N ILE A 79 -5.92 -7.06 10.03
CA ILE A 79 -4.54 -7.55 10.20
C ILE A 79 -4.52 -8.78 11.11
N ASN A 80 -5.24 -8.73 12.23
CA ASN A 80 -5.33 -9.86 13.16
C ASN A 80 -6.02 -11.08 12.53
N ASP A 81 -7.04 -10.88 11.70
CA ASP A 81 -7.71 -11.99 11.00
C ASP A 81 -6.81 -12.65 9.96
N VAL A 82 -6.01 -11.86 9.22
CA VAL A 82 -4.97 -12.38 8.32
C VAL A 82 -3.93 -13.19 9.10
N LEU A 83 -3.49 -12.71 10.26
CA LEU A 83 -2.53 -13.42 11.11
C LEU A 83 -3.10 -14.72 11.67
N LYS A 84 -4.37 -14.72 12.10
CA LYS A 84 -5.06 -15.94 12.55
C LYS A 84 -5.16 -16.96 11.43
N ALA A 85 -5.61 -16.54 10.24
CA ALA A 85 -5.69 -17.42 9.08
C ALA A 85 -4.33 -18.01 8.69
N TYR A 86 -3.25 -17.23 8.83
CA TYR A 86 -1.89 -17.71 8.58
C TYR A 86 -1.40 -18.73 9.62
N ASN A 87 -1.71 -18.52 10.90
CA ASN A 87 -1.26 -19.40 11.99
C ASN A 87 -2.17 -20.64 12.20
N GLN A 88 -3.32 -20.74 11.53
CA GLN A 88 -4.21 -21.91 11.56
C GLN A 88 -3.72 -23.08 10.69
N LYS A 89 -2.47 -23.04 10.24
CA LYS A 89 -1.83 -24.06 9.39
C LYS A 89 -0.82 -24.89 10.16
#